data_AF-A0A6G0X294-F1
#
_entry.id   AF-A0A6G0X294-F1
#
_cell.length_a   1.000
_cell.length_b   1.000
_cell.length_c   1.000
_cell.angle_alpha   90.00
_cell.angle_beta   90.00
_cell.angle_gamma   90.00
#
_symmetry.space_group_name_H-M   'P 1'
#
loop_
_entity.id
_entity.type
_entity.pdbx_description
1 polymer ?
#
loop_
_entity_poly.entity_id
_entity_poly.type
_entity_poly.pdbx_seq_one_letter_code
_entity_poly.pdbx_strand_id
1 'polypeptide(L)'
;MEMDLGQVKTHVQSCFPLLDALYEELAVLRKIIYKNTSQHRRAQYFQYLVHVKRLHRRLKKEEAVALLKSILQVLDTLTVRDGMHHVSWKVLGECKATLDSILRQLQAVSIILTDAMVAEKKAFRALGTQYAMTFFMPFCVVTTSLLGRLFTFNQTLLVRCVEAHHALTLAYLAQATLSNPLYASTVAAQLAGYELSSSVLAHLELESVHSLQESSSI
;
A
#
# COMPACT_ATOMS: atom_id res chain seq x y z
N MET A 1 -11.24 9.53 19.18
CA MET A 1 -11.43 8.40 18.26
C MET A 1 -10.56 7.28 18.80
N GLU A 2 -11.17 6.36 19.54
CA GLU A 2 -10.47 5.20 20.10
C GLU A 2 -10.17 4.26 18.93
N MET A 3 -8.90 3.96 18.70
CA MET A 3 -8.49 3.18 17.55
C MET A 3 -8.64 1.70 17.87
N ASP A 4 -9.63 1.06 17.25
CA ASP A 4 -9.93 -0.36 17.46
C ASP A 4 -8.89 -1.25 16.75
N LEU A 5 -7.96 -1.82 17.53
CA LEU A 5 -6.97 -2.76 17.02
C LEU A 5 -7.58 -4.03 16.42
N GLY A 6 -8.78 -4.43 16.87
CA GLY A 6 -9.52 -5.56 16.30
C GLY A 6 -10.00 -5.26 14.87
N GLN A 7 -10.48 -4.03 14.64
CA GLN A 7 -10.82 -3.57 13.30
C GLN A 7 -9.59 -3.54 12.38
N VAL A 8 -8.48 -2.95 12.84
CA VAL A 8 -7.22 -2.91 12.07
C VAL A 8 -6.73 -4.32 11.75
N LYS A 9 -6.81 -5.25 12.71
CA LYS A 9 -6.47 -6.66 12.50
C LYS A 9 -7.30 -7.29 11.39
N THR A 10 -8.61 -7.06 11.40
CA THR A 10 -9.53 -7.55 10.36
C THR A 10 -9.17 -6.97 8.98
N HIS A 11 -8.83 -5.67 8.93
CA HIS A 11 -8.38 -5.02 7.71
C HIS A 11 -7.06 -5.60 7.18
N VAL A 12 -6.08 -5.84 8.04
CA VAL A 12 -4.80 -6.50 7.66
C VAL A 12 -5.05 -7.94 7.17
N GLN A 13 -5.96 -8.68 7.80
CA GLN A 13 -6.35 -10.03 7.33
C GLN A 13 -7.00 -9.98 5.95
N SER A 14 -7.80 -8.96 5.65
CA SER A 14 -8.39 -8.80 4.31
C SER A 14 -7.35 -8.58 3.21
N CYS A 15 -6.12 -8.19 3.55
CA CYS A 15 -5.04 -8.01 2.57
C CYS A 15 -4.50 -9.32 1.99
N PHE A 16 -4.68 -10.47 2.64
CA PHE A 16 -4.20 -11.76 2.09
C PHE A 16 -4.89 -12.12 0.77
N PRO A 17 -6.23 -12.25 0.71
CA PRO A 17 -6.92 -12.54 -0.56
C PRO A 17 -6.79 -11.38 -1.56
N LEU A 18 -6.64 -10.13 -1.09
CA LEU A 18 -6.38 -8.97 -1.93
C LEU A 18 -5.03 -9.08 -2.66
N LEU A 19 -3.98 -9.52 -1.97
CA LEU A 19 -2.68 -9.80 -2.58
C LEU A 19 -2.79 -10.94 -3.60
N ASP A 20 -3.51 -12.01 -3.29
CA ASP A 20 -3.74 -13.09 -4.26
C ASP A 20 -4.34 -12.57 -5.57
N ALA A 21 -5.44 -11.81 -5.46
CA ALA A 21 -6.09 -11.18 -6.61
C ALA A 21 -5.17 -10.20 -7.37
N LEU A 22 -4.39 -9.39 -6.65
CA LEU A 22 -3.40 -8.48 -7.27
C LEU A 22 -2.39 -9.26 -8.12
N TYR A 23 -1.82 -10.34 -7.61
CA TYR A 23 -0.82 -11.11 -8.35
C TYR A 23 -1.41 -11.89 -9.53
N GLU A 24 -2.68 -12.28 -9.47
CA GLU A 24 -3.42 -12.83 -10.61
C GLU A 24 -3.59 -11.80 -11.72
N GLU A 25 -4.03 -10.57 -11.40
CA GLU A 25 -4.13 -9.48 -12.39
C GLU A 25 -2.74 -9.12 -12.96
N LEU A 26 -1.69 -9.14 -12.14
CA LEU A 26 -0.32 -8.95 -12.63
C LEU A 26 0.14 -10.08 -13.56
N ALA A 27 -0.35 -11.31 -13.37
CA ALA A 27 -0.11 -12.40 -14.32
C ALA A 27 -0.82 -12.14 -15.65
N VAL A 28 -2.05 -11.61 -15.63
CA VAL A 28 -2.76 -11.17 -16.84
C VAL A 28 -2.00 -10.05 -17.56
N LEU A 29 -1.56 -9.02 -16.83
CA LEU A 29 -0.76 -7.92 -17.39
C LEU A 29 0.50 -8.44 -18.09
N ARG A 30 1.20 -9.38 -17.44
CA ARG A 30 2.41 -10.01 -18.02
C ARG A 30 2.10 -10.73 -19.34
N LYS A 31 0.98 -11.47 -19.40
CA LYS A 31 0.54 -12.15 -20.63
C LYS A 31 0.17 -11.16 -21.74
N ILE A 32 -0.56 -10.09 -21.41
CA ILE A 32 -0.93 -9.03 -22.35
C ILE A 32 0.33 -8.37 -22.93
N ILE A 33 1.28 -7.98 -22.07
CA ILE A 33 2.54 -7.38 -22.52
C ILE A 33 3.30 -8.36 -23.41
N TYR A 34 3.44 -9.63 -23.00
CA TYR A 34 4.14 -10.63 -23.80
C TYR A 34 3.54 -10.77 -25.21
N LYS A 35 2.22 -10.96 -25.32
CA LYS A 35 1.54 -11.15 -26.61
C LYS A 35 1.60 -9.93 -27.53
N ASN A 36 1.64 -8.72 -26.97
CA ASN A 36 1.57 -7.48 -27.74
C ASN A 36 2.93 -6.80 -27.94
N THR A 37 4.01 -7.41 -27.45
CA THR A 37 5.35 -6.78 -27.49
C THR A 37 5.81 -6.51 -28.92
N SER A 38 5.70 -7.46 -29.84
CA SER A 38 6.21 -7.28 -31.21
C SER A 38 5.51 -6.14 -31.97
N GLN A 39 4.21 -5.94 -31.74
CA GLN A 39 3.40 -4.93 -32.43
C GLN A 39 3.57 -3.53 -31.85
N HIS A 40 3.73 -3.41 -30.53
CA HIS A 40 3.63 -2.13 -29.84
C HIS A 40 4.88 -1.71 -29.09
N ARG A 41 6.00 -2.45 -29.23
CA ARG A 41 7.24 -2.22 -28.47
C ARG A 41 7.66 -0.76 -28.40
N ARG A 42 7.58 -0.01 -29.50
CA ARG A 42 8.06 1.38 -29.58
C ARG A 42 6.98 2.41 -29.21
N ALA A 43 5.73 2.00 -29.03
CA ALA A 43 4.65 2.90 -28.70
C ALA A 43 4.74 3.37 -27.25
N GLN A 44 4.49 4.67 -27.03
CA GLN A 44 4.64 5.28 -25.72
C GLN A 44 3.67 4.71 -24.67
N TYR A 45 2.40 4.48 -25.03
CA TYR A 45 1.43 3.82 -24.13
C TYR A 45 1.91 2.43 -23.69
N PHE A 46 2.57 1.70 -24.58
CA PHE A 46 3.06 0.36 -24.30
C PHE A 46 4.29 0.40 -23.38
N GLN A 47 5.16 1.39 -23.54
CA GLN A 47 6.27 1.63 -22.62
C GLN A 47 5.77 1.96 -21.21
N TYR A 48 4.66 2.67 -21.06
CA TYR A 48 4.03 2.89 -19.76
C TYR A 48 3.51 1.59 -19.13
N LEU A 49 2.90 0.68 -19.91
CA LEU A 49 2.53 -0.65 -19.41
C LEU A 49 3.74 -1.47 -18.96
N VAL A 50 4.84 -1.44 -19.72
CA VAL A 50 6.09 -2.09 -19.34
C VAL A 50 6.64 -1.50 -18.05
N HIS A 51 6.50 -0.19 -17.84
CA HIS A 51 6.89 0.47 -16.60
C HIS A 51 6.03 0.03 -15.40
N VAL A 52 4.70 -0.03 -15.54
CA VAL A 52 3.80 -0.59 -14.51
C VAL A 52 4.26 -1.99 -14.10
N LYS A 53 4.50 -2.88 -15.07
CA LYS A 53 5.03 -4.22 -14.81
C LYS A 53 6.36 -4.21 -14.04
N ARG A 54 7.27 -3.26 -14.32
CA ARG A 54 8.58 -3.17 -13.64
C ARG A 54 8.42 -2.73 -12.19
N LEU A 55 7.55 -1.76 -11.91
CA LEU A 55 7.30 -1.29 -10.55
C LEU A 55 6.74 -2.40 -9.67
N HIS A 56 5.78 -3.17 -10.18
CA HIS A 56 5.21 -4.32 -9.46
C HIS A 56 6.19 -5.47 -9.19
N ARG A 57 7.37 -5.50 -9.83
CA ARG A 57 8.43 -6.45 -9.44
C ARG A 57 9.16 -6.07 -8.16
N ARG A 58 9.04 -4.82 -7.71
CA ARG A 58 9.65 -4.33 -6.47
C ARG A 58 8.91 -4.84 -5.23
N LEU A 59 7.62 -5.15 -5.36
CA LEU A 59 6.83 -5.79 -4.33
C LEU A 59 6.81 -7.30 -4.61
N LYS A 60 7.46 -8.11 -3.77
CA LYS A 60 7.37 -9.58 -3.87
C LYS A 60 6.24 -10.09 -3.01
N LYS A 61 5.53 -11.12 -3.50
CA LYS A 61 4.33 -11.63 -2.84
C LYS A 61 4.68 -12.20 -1.48
N GLU A 62 5.74 -12.98 -1.42
CA GLU A 62 6.20 -13.68 -0.24
C GLU A 62 6.64 -12.70 0.86
N GLU A 63 7.33 -11.62 0.46
CA GLU A 63 7.76 -10.55 1.36
C GLU A 63 6.56 -9.76 1.91
N ALA A 64 5.58 -9.43 1.06
CA ALA A 64 4.35 -8.76 1.48
C ALA A 64 3.54 -9.64 2.46
N VAL A 65 3.39 -10.93 2.16
CA VAL A 65 2.69 -11.90 3.02
C VAL A 65 3.41 -12.05 4.36
N ALA A 66 4.75 -12.09 4.37
CA ALA A 66 5.55 -12.14 5.59
C ALA A 66 5.35 -10.87 6.43
N LEU A 67 5.36 -9.69 5.80
CA LEU A 67 5.07 -8.42 6.47
C LEU A 67 3.68 -8.42 7.14
N LEU A 68 2.64 -8.83 6.42
CA LEU A 68 1.28 -8.91 6.97
C LEU A 68 1.20 -9.84 8.20
N LYS A 69 1.87 -11.00 8.15
CA LYS A 69 1.94 -11.93 9.29
C LYS A 69 2.63 -11.29 10.49
N SER A 70 3.76 -10.61 10.28
CA SER A 70 4.49 -9.91 11.34
C SER A 70 3.66 -8.77 11.94
N ILE A 71 2.91 -8.03 11.12
CA ILE A 71 1.96 -7.00 11.59
C ILE A 71 0.91 -7.62 12.51
N LEU A 72 0.27 -8.71 12.09
CA LEU A 72 -0.73 -9.40 12.92
C LEU A 72 -0.16 -9.88 14.26
N GLN A 73 1.05 -10.42 14.26
CA GLN A 73 1.73 -10.86 15.49
C GLN A 73 1.99 -9.70 16.46
N VAL A 74 2.45 -8.55 15.96
CA VAL A 74 2.70 -7.38 16.80
C VAL A 74 1.38 -6.76 17.29
N LEU A 75 0.34 -6.70 16.45
CA LEU A 75 -1.00 -6.27 16.88
C LEU A 75 -1.54 -7.15 18.02
N ASP A 76 -1.39 -8.47 17.91
CA ASP A 76 -1.77 -9.41 18.98
C ASP A 76 -0.96 -9.22 20.26
N THR A 77 0.31 -8.83 20.14
CA THR A 77 1.18 -8.52 21.28
C THR A 77 0.78 -7.21 21.97
N LEU A 78 0.34 -6.21 21.19
CA LEU A 78 -0.06 -4.89 21.68
C LEU A 78 -1.50 -4.83 22.19
N THR A 79 -2.31 -5.85 21.91
CA THR A 79 -3.70 -5.94 22.36
C THR A 79 -3.76 -6.32 23.83
N VAL A 80 -4.41 -5.48 24.64
CA VAL A 80 -4.63 -5.75 26.07
C VAL A 80 -5.76 -6.77 26.21
N ARG A 81 -5.50 -7.88 26.92
CA ARG A 81 -6.49 -8.94 27.16
C ARG A 81 -7.33 -8.65 28.39
N ASP A 82 -8.47 -9.33 28.50
CA ASP A 82 -9.36 -9.23 29.67
C ASP A 82 -8.57 -9.46 30.97
N GLY A 83 -8.67 -8.51 31.90
CA GLY A 83 -7.96 -8.52 33.18
C GLY A 83 -6.55 -7.93 33.17
N MET A 84 -6.02 -7.49 32.01
CA MET A 84 -4.78 -6.73 31.92
C MET A 84 -5.07 -5.23 31.84
N HIS A 85 -4.25 -4.40 32.51
CA HIS A 85 -4.33 -2.94 32.38
C HIS A 85 -3.45 -2.41 31.23
N HIS A 86 -2.30 -3.03 30.99
CA HIS A 86 -1.35 -2.70 29.92
C HIS A 86 -0.43 -3.88 29.61
N VAL A 87 0.28 -3.83 28.49
CA VAL A 87 1.30 -4.81 28.08
C VAL A 87 2.60 -4.52 28.83
N SER A 88 3.17 -5.49 29.56
CA SER A 88 4.37 -5.25 30.37
C SER A 88 5.57 -4.70 29.58
N TRP A 89 6.39 -3.87 30.21
CA TRP A 89 7.59 -3.27 29.60
C TRP A 89 8.56 -4.30 29.01
N LYS A 90 8.69 -5.48 29.64
CA LYS A 90 9.55 -6.56 29.13
C LYS A 90 9.09 -7.03 27.75
N VAL A 91 7.79 -7.28 27.59
CA VAL A 91 7.20 -7.72 26.32
C VAL A 91 7.34 -6.65 25.24
N LEU A 92 7.16 -5.37 25.59
CA LEU A 92 7.39 -4.25 24.68
C LEU A 92 8.84 -4.17 24.20
N GLY A 93 9.80 -4.36 25.12
CA GLY A 93 11.23 -4.39 24.79
C GLY A 93 11.58 -5.53 23.82
N GLU A 94 10.99 -6.71 24.01
CA GLU A 94 11.21 -7.88 23.14
C GLU A 94 10.63 -7.69 21.73
N CYS A 95 9.48 -6.99 21.59
CA CYS A 95 8.85 -6.78 20.29
C CYS A 95 9.35 -5.54 19.53
N LYS A 96 10.12 -4.64 20.17
CA LYS A 96 10.55 -3.36 19.59
C LYS A 96 11.34 -3.49 18.29
N ALA A 97 12.30 -4.42 18.23
CA ALA A 97 13.11 -4.61 17.02
C ALA A 97 12.26 -5.06 15.82
N THR A 98 11.27 -5.93 16.07
CA THR A 98 10.32 -6.36 15.06
C THR A 98 9.41 -5.22 14.63
N LEU A 99 8.89 -4.42 15.57
CA LEU A 99 8.10 -3.22 15.28
C LEU A 99 8.89 -2.24 14.39
N ASP A 100 10.13 -1.94 14.73
CA ASP A 100 11.00 -1.04 13.96
C ASP A 100 11.20 -1.52 12.52
N SER A 101 11.37 -2.83 12.35
CA SER A 101 11.47 -3.44 11.02
C SER A 101 10.16 -3.31 10.23
N ILE A 102 9.02 -3.57 10.88
CA ILE A 102 7.70 -3.46 10.25
C ILE A 102 7.41 -2.02 9.80
N LEU A 103 7.66 -1.01 10.65
CA LEU A 103 7.38 0.39 10.32
C LEU A 103 8.20 0.85 9.10
N ARG A 104 9.48 0.49 9.04
CA ARG A 104 10.33 0.76 7.86
C ARG A 104 9.84 0.04 6.61
N GLN A 105 9.41 -1.21 6.73
CA GLN A 105 8.86 -1.97 5.61
C GLN A 105 7.54 -1.35 5.11
N LEU A 106 6.66 -0.91 6.02
CA LEU A 106 5.42 -0.23 5.68
C LEU A 106 5.67 1.10 4.96
N GLN A 107 6.67 1.89 5.38
CA GLN A 107 7.11 3.09 4.65
C GLN A 107 7.55 2.73 3.21
N ALA A 108 8.42 1.72 3.07
CA ALA A 108 8.94 1.30 1.76
C ALA A 108 7.84 0.76 0.83
N VAL A 109 6.94 -0.07 1.36
CA VAL A 109 5.80 -0.61 0.61
C VAL A 109 4.86 0.51 0.16
N SER A 110 4.57 1.46 1.05
CA SER A 110 3.69 2.59 0.72
C SER A 110 4.23 3.40 -0.47
N ILE A 111 5.55 3.65 -0.51
CA ILE A 111 6.20 4.33 -1.66
C ILE A 111 6.05 3.51 -2.95
N ILE A 112 6.26 2.19 -2.88
CA ILE A 112 6.13 1.32 -4.06
C ILE A 112 4.69 1.34 -4.60
N LEU A 113 3.69 1.30 -3.72
CA LEU A 113 2.27 1.35 -4.09
C LEU A 113 1.93 2.68 -4.74
N THR A 114 2.38 3.80 -4.17
CA THR A 114 2.20 5.14 -4.73
C THR A 114 2.83 5.27 -6.12
N ASP A 115 4.08 4.82 -6.29
CA ASP A 115 4.77 4.82 -7.60
C ASP A 115 3.97 4.01 -8.64
N ALA A 116 3.48 2.83 -8.25
CA ALA A 116 2.69 1.96 -9.12
C ALA A 116 1.38 2.64 -9.55
N MET A 117 0.65 3.25 -8.61
CA MET A 117 -0.60 3.98 -8.87
C MET A 117 -0.39 5.14 -9.85
N VAL A 118 0.70 5.90 -9.71
CA VAL A 118 1.04 6.99 -10.63
C VAL A 118 1.31 6.45 -12.04
N ALA A 119 2.08 5.37 -12.15
CA ALA A 119 2.38 4.74 -13.43
C ALA A 119 1.12 4.14 -14.10
N GLU A 120 0.22 3.55 -13.32
CA GLU A 120 -1.06 3.00 -13.77
C GLU A 120 -1.96 4.10 -14.33
N LYS A 121 -2.12 5.21 -13.60
CA LYS A 121 -2.87 6.39 -14.07
C LYS A 121 -2.31 6.94 -15.38
N LYS A 122 -0.97 6.99 -15.51
CA LYS A 122 -0.30 7.42 -16.73
C LYS A 122 -0.54 6.48 -17.91
N ALA A 123 -0.43 5.17 -17.69
CA ALA A 123 -0.70 4.15 -18.70
C ALA A 123 -2.17 4.16 -19.12
N PHE A 124 -3.08 4.32 -18.16
CA PHE A 124 -4.52 4.40 -18.38
C PHE A 124 -4.88 5.57 -19.30
N ARG A 125 -4.35 6.77 -19.01
CA ARG A 125 -4.57 7.97 -19.85
C ARG A 125 -4.05 7.77 -21.28
N ALA A 126 -2.83 7.24 -21.44
CA ALA A 126 -2.25 7.02 -22.75
C ALA A 126 -3.03 5.98 -23.59
N LEU A 127 -3.56 4.94 -22.95
CA LEU A 127 -4.47 3.98 -23.58
C LEU A 127 -5.83 4.59 -23.89
N GLY A 128 -6.33 5.49 -23.03
CA GLY A 128 -7.55 6.26 -23.27
C GLY A 128 -7.48 7.06 -24.57
N THR A 129 -6.33 7.65 -24.88
CA THR A 129 -6.12 8.31 -26.19
C THR A 129 -6.21 7.33 -27.35
N GLN A 130 -5.63 6.12 -27.23
CA GLN A 130 -5.75 5.09 -28.29
C GLN A 130 -7.20 4.62 -28.46
N TYR A 131 -7.91 4.44 -27.35
CA TYR A 131 -9.32 4.09 -27.32
C TYR A 131 -10.19 5.15 -28.00
N ALA A 132 -9.97 6.44 -27.70
CA ALA A 132 -10.70 7.55 -28.31
C ALA A 132 -10.49 7.61 -29.84
N MET A 133 -9.32 7.22 -30.33
CA MET A 133 -9.02 7.10 -31.77
C MET A 133 -9.51 5.78 -32.38
N THR A 134 -10.20 4.93 -31.61
CA THR A 134 -10.67 3.59 -32.00
C THR A 134 -9.55 2.63 -32.41
N PHE A 135 -8.32 2.88 -31.97
CA PHE A 135 -7.18 2.02 -32.26
C PHE A 135 -7.11 0.84 -31.30
N PHE A 136 -6.89 -0.36 -31.86
CA PHE A 136 -6.68 -1.61 -31.12
C PHE A 136 -7.75 -1.83 -30.02
N MET A 137 -9.02 -1.53 -30.33
CA MET A 137 -10.11 -1.44 -29.34
C MET A 137 -10.18 -2.59 -28.33
N PRO A 138 -10.12 -3.88 -28.73
CA PRO A 138 -10.14 -4.98 -27.77
C PRO A 138 -8.98 -4.92 -26.78
N PHE A 139 -7.77 -4.60 -27.25
CA PHE A 139 -6.60 -4.45 -26.39
C PHE A 139 -6.75 -3.27 -25.43
N CYS A 140 -7.23 -2.13 -25.92
CA CYS A 140 -7.42 -0.93 -25.11
C CYS A 140 -8.46 -1.17 -24.00
N VAL A 141 -9.64 -1.72 -24.32
CA VAL A 141 -10.71 -2.00 -23.34
C VAL A 141 -10.25 -2.94 -22.23
N VAL A 142 -9.63 -4.07 -22.61
CA VAL A 142 -9.18 -5.06 -21.64
C VAL A 142 -8.06 -4.48 -20.75
N THR A 143 -7.13 -3.74 -21.35
CA THR A 143 -5.97 -3.23 -20.61
C THR A 143 -6.33 -2.06 -19.70
N THR A 144 -7.23 -1.15 -20.10
CA THR A 144 -7.68 -0.07 -19.21
C THR A 144 -8.50 -0.61 -18.04
N SER A 145 -9.36 -1.61 -18.27
CA SER A 145 -10.09 -2.31 -17.20
C SER A 145 -9.14 -2.97 -16.20
N LEU A 146 -8.10 -3.66 -16.70
CA LEU A 146 -7.04 -4.27 -15.89
C LEU A 146 -6.28 -3.22 -15.05
N LEU A 147 -5.86 -2.12 -15.65
CA LEU A 147 -5.18 -1.03 -14.94
C LEU A 147 -6.06 -0.42 -13.84
N GLY A 148 -7.36 -0.27 -14.09
CA GLY A 148 -8.31 0.19 -13.09
C GLY A 148 -8.35 -0.73 -11.87
N ARG A 149 -8.41 -2.05 -12.07
CA ARG A 149 -8.40 -3.03 -10.97
C ARG A 149 -7.07 -3.02 -10.20
N LEU A 150 -5.93 -2.97 -10.91
CA LEU A 150 -4.61 -2.84 -10.27
C LEU A 150 -4.53 -1.58 -9.40
N PHE A 151 -5.01 -0.45 -9.90
CA PHE A 151 -5.05 0.81 -9.16
C PHE A 151 -5.88 0.68 -7.88
N THR A 152 -7.08 0.09 -7.95
CA THR A 152 -7.95 -0.11 -6.77
C THR A 152 -7.30 -1.04 -5.73
N PHE A 153 -6.62 -2.11 -6.17
CA PHE A 153 -5.89 -2.99 -5.28
C PHE A 153 -4.74 -2.28 -4.57
N ASN A 154 -3.93 -1.50 -5.31
CA ASN A 154 -2.85 -0.71 -4.74
C ASN A 154 -3.36 0.35 -3.76
N GLN A 155 -4.44 1.05 -4.12
CA GLN A 155 -5.06 2.05 -3.25
C GLN A 155 -5.56 1.41 -1.95
N THR A 156 -6.23 0.26 -2.05
CA THR A 156 -6.74 -0.47 -0.87
C THR A 156 -5.58 -0.94 0.01
N LEU A 157 -4.55 -1.53 -0.57
CA LEU A 157 -3.33 -1.92 0.16
C LEU A 157 -2.64 -0.72 0.81
N LEU A 158 -2.59 0.42 0.13
CA LEU A 158 -1.97 1.63 0.65
C LEU A 158 -2.71 2.14 1.89
N VAL A 159 -4.04 2.23 1.82
CA VAL A 159 -4.87 2.59 2.98
C VAL A 159 -4.59 1.63 4.14
N ARG A 160 -4.52 0.32 3.89
CA ARG A 160 -4.25 -0.66 4.95
C ARG A 160 -2.83 -0.56 5.51
N CYS A 161 -1.84 -0.23 4.69
CA CYS A 161 -0.47 -0.01 5.15
C CYS A 161 -0.39 1.21 6.06
N VAL A 162 -1.03 2.33 5.69
CA VAL A 162 -1.03 3.55 6.49
C VAL A 162 -1.83 3.39 7.79
N GLU A 163 -2.98 2.73 7.72
CA GLU A 163 -3.79 2.38 8.88
C GLU A 163 -2.99 1.50 9.86
N ALA A 164 -2.36 0.43 9.38
CA ALA A 164 -1.52 -0.45 10.21
C ALA A 164 -0.30 0.30 10.78
N HIS A 165 0.34 1.15 9.98
CA HIS A 165 1.48 1.96 10.42
C HIS A 165 1.10 2.86 11.59
N HIS A 166 0.01 3.62 11.44
CA HIS A 166 -0.48 4.50 12.48
C HIS A 166 -0.92 3.70 13.72
N ALA A 167 -1.58 2.56 13.51
CA ALA A 167 -2.07 1.73 14.59
C ALA A 167 -0.96 1.14 15.45
N LEU A 168 0.06 0.57 14.83
CA LEU A 168 1.23 0.06 15.52
C LEU A 168 1.97 1.16 16.28
N THR A 169 2.13 2.33 15.66
CA THR A 169 2.81 3.48 16.27
C THR A 169 2.10 3.95 17.53
N LEU A 170 0.79 4.23 17.42
CA LEU A 170 0.00 4.72 18.55
C LEU A 170 -0.19 3.66 19.63
N ALA A 171 -0.45 2.40 19.25
CA ALA A 171 -0.62 1.32 20.22
C ALA A 171 0.66 1.09 21.01
N TYR A 172 1.83 1.04 20.34
CA TYR A 172 3.09 0.88 21.04
C TYR A 172 3.38 2.07 21.96
N LEU A 173 3.16 3.31 21.50
CA LEU A 173 3.35 4.50 22.34
C LEU A 173 2.43 4.49 23.55
N ALA A 174 1.15 4.14 23.38
CA ALA A 174 0.19 4.04 24.47
C ALA A 174 0.62 3.00 25.50
N GLN A 175 0.97 1.78 25.06
CA GLN A 175 1.43 0.72 25.96
C GLN A 175 2.75 1.10 26.65
N ALA A 176 3.69 1.73 25.95
CA ALA A 176 4.94 2.20 26.53
C ALA A 176 4.71 3.29 27.59
N THR A 177 3.79 4.23 27.33
CA THR A 177 3.44 5.30 28.27
C THR A 177 2.81 4.75 29.54
N LEU A 178 1.90 3.77 29.41
CA LEU A 178 1.26 3.12 30.55
C LEU A 178 2.24 2.26 31.37
N SER A 179 3.19 1.59 30.69
CA SER A 179 4.14 0.68 31.34
C SER A 179 5.32 1.40 32.00
N ASN A 180 5.82 2.46 31.35
CA ASN A 180 6.99 3.20 31.80
C ASN A 180 6.93 4.66 31.33
N PRO A 181 6.23 5.54 32.09
CA PRO A 181 6.05 6.94 31.72
C PRO A 181 7.36 7.72 31.50
N LEU A 182 8.43 7.34 32.20
CA LEU A 182 9.72 8.02 32.11
C LEU A 182 10.39 7.85 30.73
N TYR A 183 10.08 6.76 30.02
CA TYR A 183 10.62 6.48 28.69
C TYR A 183 9.68 6.92 27.55
N ALA A 184 8.48 7.41 27.86
CA ALA A 184 7.47 7.76 26.86
C ALA A 184 7.98 8.81 25.87
N SER A 185 8.70 9.84 26.34
CA SER A 185 9.27 10.88 25.49
C SER A 185 10.33 10.34 24.52
N THR A 186 11.20 9.45 24.99
CA THR A 186 12.21 8.79 24.15
C THR A 186 11.56 7.89 23.11
N VAL A 187 10.54 7.13 23.50
CA VAL A 187 9.78 6.27 22.57
C VAL A 187 9.08 7.12 21.51
N ALA A 188 8.42 8.22 21.90
CA ALA A 188 7.78 9.13 20.96
C ALA A 188 8.79 9.71 19.95
N ALA A 189 9.96 10.16 20.41
CA ALA A 189 11.01 10.67 19.54
C ALA A 189 11.55 9.60 18.57
N GLN A 190 11.70 8.36 19.02
CA GLN A 190 12.10 7.24 18.15
C GLN A 190 11.03 6.93 17.09
N LEU A 191 9.76 6.92 17.50
CA LEU A 191 8.64 6.62 16.61
C LEU A 191 8.41 7.72 15.57
N ALA A 192 8.71 8.98 15.89
CA ALA A 192 8.69 10.08 14.93
C ALA A 192 9.66 9.86 13.76
N GLY A 193 10.73 9.09 13.95
CA GLY A 193 11.65 8.68 12.87
C GLY A 193 11.01 7.77 11.81
N TYR A 194 9.82 7.25 12.07
CA TYR A 194 9.05 6.42 11.12
C TYR A 194 7.92 7.19 10.42
N GLU A 195 7.95 8.52 10.41
CA GLU A 195 6.92 9.30 9.72
C GLU A 195 6.77 8.88 8.25
N LEU A 196 5.53 8.74 7.78
CA LEU A 196 5.24 8.45 6.38
C LEU A 196 5.56 9.69 5.53
N SER A 197 6.06 9.49 4.31
CA SER A 197 6.32 10.61 3.40
C SER A 197 5.03 11.39 3.11
N SER A 198 5.12 12.72 3.10
CA SER A 198 4.02 13.60 2.67
C SER A 198 3.46 13.24 1.29
N SER A 199 4.34 12.78 0.38
CA SER A 199 3.93 12.28 -0.93
C SER A 199 2.96 11.10 -0.86
N VAL A 200 3.12 10.21 0.13
CA VAL A 200 2.23 9.07 0.34
C VAL A 200 0.87 9.54 0.87
N LEU A 201 0.89 10.47 1.82
CA LEU A 201 -0.33 11.02 2.42
C LEU A 201 -1.18 11.79 1.39
N ALA A 202 -0.54 12.54 0.50
CA ALA A 202 -1.22 13.23 -0.60
C ALA A 202 -1.95 12.28 -1.57
N HIS A 203 -1.58 10.98 -1.63
CA HIS A 203 -2.29 9.98 -2.44
C HIS A 203 -3.47 9.33 -1.70
N LEU A 204 -3.58 9.53 -0.39
CA LEU A 204 -4.73 9.13 0.42
C LEU A 204 -5.77 10.26 0.49
N GLU A 205 -5.32 11.50 0.48
CA GLU A 205 -6.19 12.66 0.35
C GLU A 205 -6.84 12.62 -1.04
N LEU A 206 -8.17 12.55 -1.08
CA LEU A 206 -8.97 12.54 -2.31
C LEU A 206 -8.94 13.90 -3.06
N GLU A 207 -7.84 14.65 -3.01
CA GLU A 207 -7.74 15.98 -3.63
C GLU A 207 -7.72 15.94 -5.18
N SER A 208 -7.71 14.77 -5.81
CA SER A 208 -7.68 14.69 -7.28
C SER A 208 -9.03 14.58 -7.99
N VAL A 209 -10.17 14.75 -7.30
CA VAL A 209 -11.46 14.89 -7.99
C VAL A 209 -11.64 16.31 -8.55
N HIS A 210 -11.06 17.35 -7.93
CA HIS A 210 -11.19 18.73 -8.41
C HIS A 210 -10.22 19.08 -9.56
N SER A 211 -9.06 18.43 -9.66
CA SER A 211 -8.12 18.65 -10.78
C SER A 211 -8.52 17.93 -12.09
N LEU A 212 -9.65 17.21 -12.10
CA LEU A 212 -10.24 16.64 -13.32
C LEU A 212 -11.14 17.63 -14.07
N GLN A 213 -11.50 18.77 -13.48
CA GLN A 213 -12.32 19.78 -14.16
C GLN A 213 -11.50 20.82 -14.96
N GLU A 214 -10.22 21.04 -14.66
CA GLU A 214 -9.44 22.11 -15.30
C GLU A 214 -8.68 21.69 -16.57
N SER A 215 -8.69 20.41 -16.96
CA SER A 215 -8.04 19.94 -18.20
C SER A 215 -9.03 19.66 -19.34
N SER A 216 -10.28 20.11 -19.19
CA SER A 216 -11.34 20.02 -20.22
C SER A 216 -11.69 21.38 -20.86
N SER A 217 -10.90 22.42 -20.60
CA SER A 217 -11.03 23.71 -21.28
C SER A 217 -10.10 23.72 -22.49
N ILE A 218 -10.75 23.81 -23.65
CA ILE A 218 -10.22 23.93 -25.02
C ILE A 218 -9.14 25.02 -25.12
#